data_AF-A0A7E4VQ44-F1
#
_entry.id   AF-A0A7E4VQ44-F1
#
_cell.length_a   1.000
_cell.length_b   1.000
_cell.length_c   1.000
_cell.angle_alpha   90.00
_cell.angle_beta   90.00
_cell.angle_gamma   90.00
#
_symmetry.space_group_name_H-M   'P 1'
#
loop_
_entity.id
_entity.type
_entity.pdbx_description
1 polymer ?
#
loop_
_entity_poly.entity_id
_entity_poly.type
_entity_poly.pdbx_seq_one_letter_code
_entity_poly.pdbx_strand_id
1 'polypeptide(L)'
;MSESAHLKPSNHNFIVNTEALTDSMTLTIDASLLDVLEVDQSIQTPVVTVKDSNGINWSLECYPKGYGDGNDGHVSVFLQLGKAPLKIRAEFSISGTDYKKTLIEDCRKKGPRGFSQFIAHDQLRHIGGINNGYFVIECAVSFYITRAIETVVDSVKMEALPKPLHFFELMVLGTHIESDVDIVVGGEKIEAHRTFLGLISPVFYATFKHNTKESISGEYAIPDFGFTTVKRVIDMVYGRSTEDDLTASDIIDMATFADKYQINAVSYRLEKWLMDHIVSDNFCTIAQYSFNYYKTKVFEACVNHYRKNHFKISSTYGFVMMDADIVTAVLRSAFAPEHALMPNAV
;
A
#
# COMPACT_ATOMS: atom_id res chain seq x y z
N MET A 1 29.53 -7.46 38.20
CA MET A 1 28.81 -6.27 37.72
C MET A 1 28.47 -6.53 36.27
N SER A 2 27.28 -7.07 36.01
CA SER A 2 26.76 -7.33 34.66
C SER A 2 25.59 -6.38 34.43
N GLU A 3 25.82 -5.31 33.67
CA GLU A 3 24.76 -4.40 33.27
C GLU A 3 23.86 -5.09 32.24
N SER A 4 22.61 -5.31 32.66
CA SER A 4 21.50 -5.74 31.82
C SER A 4 21.14 -4.64 30.84
N ALA A 5 21.44 -4.85 29.56
CA ALA A 5 20.91 -4.01 28.48
C ALA A 5 19.39 -4.21 28.39
N HIS A 6 18.64 -3.24 28.91
CA HIS A 6 17.21 -3.13 28.65
C HIS A 6 16.99 -2.82 27.17
N LEU A 7 16.61 -3.83 26.38
CA LEU A 7 15.97 -3.60 25.09
C LEU A 7 14.68 -2.82 25.33
N LYS A 8 14.62 -1.58 24.83
CA LYS A 8 13.36 -0.84 24.72
C LYS A 8 12.44 -1.58 23.75
N PRO A 9 11.12 -1.59 24.00
CA PRO A 9 10.17 -2.19 23.07
C PRO A 9 10.14 -1.36 21.78
N SER A 10 10.54 -1.98 20.67
CA SER A 10 10.28 -1.47 19.33
C SER A 10 8.77 -1.43 19.12
N ASN A 11 8.22 -0.23 18.88
CA ASN A 11 6.83 -0.05 18.49
C ASN A 11 6.63 -0.63 17.09
N HIS A 12 6.25 -1.89 17.02
CA HIS A 12 5.85 -2.54 15.77
C HIS A 12 4.49 -1.99 15.34
N ASN A 13 4.49 -1.06 14.39
CA ASN A 13 3.27 -0.66 13.69
C ASN A 13 3.03 -1.64 12.54
N PHE A 14 1.95 -2.41 12.65
CA PHE A 14 1.49 -3.32 11.61
C PHE A 14 0.65 -2.54 10.60
N ILE A 15 1.09 -2.48 9.34
CA ILE A 15 0.22 -2.05 8.25
C ILE A 15 -0.71 -3.21 7.90
N VAL A 16 -2.01 -2.91 7.94
CA VAL A 16 -3.12 -3.82 7.64
C VAL A 16 -3.55 -3.56 6.20
N ASN A 17 -3.04 -4.33 5.24
CA ASN A 17 -3.59 -4.35 3.89
C ASN A 17 -4.67 -5.43 3.79
N THR A 18 -5.85 -5.06 3.29
CA THR A 18 -6.94 -6.01 3.01
C THR A 18 -6.81 -6.50 1.57
N GLU A 19 -6.36 -7.73 1.38
CA GLU A 19 -6.28 -8.39 0.07
C GLU A 19 -7.44 -9.36 -0.09
N ALA A 20 -8.04 -9.40 -1.28
CA ALA A 20 -9.07 -10.36 -1.64
C ALA A 20 -8.43 -11.52 -2.41
N LEU A 21 -8.24 -12.66 -1.75
CA LEU A 21 -7.79 -13.89 -2.38
C LEU A 21 -9.00 -14.69 -2.83
N THR A 22 -9.03 -15.12 -4.09
CA THR A 22 -10.15 -15.90 -4.64
C THR A 22 -9.78 -17.36 -4.80
N ASP A 23 -10.70 -18.24 -4.44
CA ASP A 23 -10.58 -19.68 -4.65
C ASP A 23 -11.96 -20.28 -4.97
N SER A 24 -12.00 -21.50 -5.51
CA SER A 24 -13.25 -22.17 -5.85
C SER A 24 -13.18 -23.68 -5.68
N MET A 25 -14.30 -24.28 -5.26
CA MET A 25 -14.46 -25.73 -5.13
C MET A 25 -15.79 -26.18 -5.73
N THR A 26 -15.81 -27.45 -6.13
CA THR A 26 -17.01 -28.15 -6.58
C THR A 26 -17.20 -29.41 -5.76
N LEU A 27 -18.43 -29.67 -5.31
CA LEU A 27 -18.81 -30.87 -4.59
C LEU A 27 -19.91 -31.61 -5.36
N THR A 28 -19.60 -32.81 -5.84
CA THR A 28 -20.56 -33.69 -6.52
C THR A 28 -21.20 -34.63 -5.51
N ILE A 29 -22.53 -34.70 -5.50
CA ILE A 29 -23.32 -35.44 -4.52
C ILE A 29 -24.30 -36.35 -5.24
N ASP A 30 -24.37 -37.61 -4.82
CA ASP A 30 -25.39 -38.55 -5.25
C ASP A 30 -26.76 -38.13 -4.69
N ALA A 31 -27.73 -37.91 -5.56
CA ALA A 31 -29.05 -37.42 -5.18
C ALA A 31 -29.85 -38.40 -4.33
N SER A 32 -29.50 -39.70 -4.32
CA SER A 32 -30.11 -40.67 -3.41
C SER A 32 -29.82 -40.36 -1.93
N LEU A 33 -28.73 -39.62 -1.65
CA LEU A 33 -28.34 -39.23 -0.29
C LEU A 33 -29.28 -38.19 0.33
N LEU A 34 -30.09 -37.50 -0.48
CA LEU A 34 -31.16 -36.62 0.02
C LEU A 34 -32.17 -37.39 0.87
N ASP A 35 -32.43 -38.64 0.51
CA ASP A 35 -33.42 -39.50 1.16
C ASP A 35 -32.77 -40.44 2.19
N VAL A 36 -31.55 -40.93 1.89
CA VAL A 36 -30.85 -41.97 2.67
C VAL A 36 -30.16 -41.44 3.92
N LEU A 37 -29.55 -40.25 3.88
CA LEU A 37 -28.85 -39.71 5.04
C LEU A 37 -29.84 -39.32 6.16
N GLU A 38 -29.33 -39.09 7.35
CA GLU A 38 -30.05 -38.41 8.44
C GLU A 38 -29.71 -36.91 8.45
N VAL A 39 -30.53 -36.11 9.14
CA VAL A 39 -30.22 -34.70 9.41
C VAL A 39 -28.86 -34.62 10.11
N ASP A 40 -28.09 -33.56 9.86
CA ASP A 40 -26.74 -33.34 10.39
C ASP A 40 -25.65 -34.30 9.87
N GLN A 41 -25.98 -35.23 8.97
CA GLN A 41 -24.96 -36.00 8.25
C GLN A 41 -24.44 -35.21 7.04
N SER A 42 -23.14 -34.95 7.04
CA SER A 42 -22.49 -34.11 6.02
C SER A 42 -21.56 -34.88 5.09
N ILE A 43 -21.34 -34.25 3.94
CA ILE A 43 -20.33 -34.60 2.95
C ILE A 43 -19.49 -33.35 2.75
N GLN A 44 -18.17 -33.51 2.75
CA GLN A 44 -17.24 -32.39 2.65
C GLN A 44 -16.20 -32.62 1.56
N THR A 45 -15.76 -31.52 0.93
CA THR A 45 -14.58 -31.55 0.07
C THR A 45 -13.30 -31.73 0.90
N PRO A 46 -12.18 -32.16 0.28
CA PRO A 46 -10.88 -32.08 0.92
C PRO A 46 -10.56 -30.65 1.36
N VAL A 47 -9.93 -30.52 2.52
CA VAL A 47 -9.45 -29.21 3.00
C VAL A 47 -8.28 -28.76 2.12
N VAL A 48 -8.38 -27.53 1.59
CA VAL A 48 -7.33 -26.92 0.78
C VAL A 48 -6.80 -25.67 1.47
N THR A 49 -5.49 -25.47 1.39
CA THR A 49 -4.84 -24.23 1.82
C THR A 49 -4.82 -23.23 0.66
N VAL A 50 -5.41 -22.06 0.89
CA VAL A 50 -5.42 -20.97 -0.10
C VAL A 50 -3.98 -20.46 -0.27
N LYS A 51 -3.50 -20.40 -1.51
CA LYS A 51 -2.17 -19.85 -1.80
C LYS A 51 -2.08 -18.40 -1.33
N ASP A 52 -0.90 -17.98 -0.89
CA ASP A 52 -0.62 -16.58 -0.51
C ASP A 52 -1.45 -16.04 0.67
N SER A 53 -2.19 -16.90 1.38
CA SER A 53 -3.11 -16.56 2.46
C SER A 53 -2.53 -16.59 3.87
N ASN A 54 -1.26 -16.95 4.00
CA ASN A 54 -0.58 -17.17 5.29
C ASN A 54 -1.33 -18.19 6.18
N GLY A 55 -1.79 -19.30 5.57
CA GLY A 55 -2.33 -20.47 6.27
C GLY A 55 -3.85 -20.51 6.42
N ILE A 56 -4.62 -19.87 5.54
CA ILE A 56 -6.07 -20.09 5.48
C ILE A 56 -6.35 -21.42 4.81
N ASN A 57 -7.03 -22.29 5.56
CA ASN A 57 -7.49 -23.59 5.10
C ASN A 57 -9.02 -23.57 5.06
N TRP A 58 -9.60 -24.10 3.99
CA TRP A 58 -11.05 -24.16 3.86
C TRP A 58 -11.52 -25.45 3.17
N SER A 59 -12.75 -25.83 3.46
CA SER A 59 -13.51 -26.86 2.75
C SER A 59 -14.97 -26.44 2.61
N LEU A 60 -15.64 -27.03 1.62
CA LEU A 60 -17.07 -26.90 1.40
C LEU A 60 -17.76 -28.12 2.01
N GLU A 61 -18.71 -27.87 2.91
CA GLU A 61 -19.49 -28.90 3.57
C GLU A 61 -20.97 -28.79 3.17
N CYS A 62 -21.56 -29.91 2.81
CA CYS A 62 -22.96 -30.04 2.43
C CYS A 62 -23.65 -31.05 3.34
N TYR A 63 -24.87 -30.72 3.75
CA TYR A 63 -25.79 -31.60 4.47
C TYR A 63 -26.97 -31.88 3.54
N PRO A 64 -26.98 -33.01 2.83
CA PRO A 64 -27.99 -33.29 1.81
C PRO A 64 -29.41 -33.29 2.36
N LYS A 65 -29.60 -33.80 3.59
CA LYS A 65 -30.89 -33.82 4.32
C LYS A 65 -30.99 -32.74 5.40
N GLY A 66 -30.22 -31.67 5.27
CA GLY A 66 -30.35 -30.51 6.14
C GLY A 66 -29.48 -30.55 7.40
N TYR A 67 -29.35 -29.37 8.00
CA TYR A 67 -28.57 -29.09 9.21
C TYR A 67 -29.44 -28.44 10.27
N GLY A 68 -29.52 -29.04 11.46
CA GLY A 68 -30.34 -28.63 12.58
C GLY A 68 -31.85 -28.84 12.40
N ASP A 69 -32.59 -28.59 13.48
CA ASP A 69 -34.02 -28.85 13.55
C ASP A 69 -34.83 -28.07 12.51
N GLY A 70 -35.73 -28.78 11.82
CA GLY A 70 -36.68 -28.19 10.86
C GLY A 70 -36.12 -27.90 9.46
N ASN A 71 -34.92 -28.40 9.13
CA ASN A 71 -34.28 -28.21 7.82
C ASN A 71 -34.20 -29.50 6.98
N ASP A 72 -34.90 -30.57 7.36
CA ASP A 72 -34.86 -31.91 6.76
C ASP A 72 -35.30 -31.98 5.28
N GLY A 73 -36.13 -31.05 4.84
CA GLY A 73 -36.52 -30.88 3.43
C GLY A 73 -35.59 -30.00 2.58
N HIS A 74 -34.45 -29.59 3.12
CA HIS A 74 -33.51 -28.69 2.45
C HIS A 74 -32.11 -29.28 2.37
N VAL A 75 -31.39 -28.93 1.31
CA VAL A 75 -29.93 -29.02 1.30
C VAL A 75 -29.40 -27.83 2.11
N SER A 76 -28.49 -28.08 3.05
CA SER A 76 -27.72 -27.03 3.74
C SER A 76 -26.27 -27.03 3.26
N VAL A 77 -25.66 -25.85 3.16
CA VAL A 77 -24.27 -25.72 2.73
C VAL A 77 -23.53 -24.72 3.62
N PHE A 78 -22.30 -25.06 3.99
CA PHE A 78 -21.45 -24.22 4.83
C PHE A 78 -19.99 -24.26 4.40
N LEU A 79 -19.29 -23.17 4.65
CA LEU A 79 -17.85 -23.10 4.59
C LEU A 79 -17.26 -23.44 5.94
N GLN A 80 -16.36 -24.41 5.95
CA GLN A 80 -15.50 -24.69 7.09
C GLN A 80 -14.18 -23.94 6.92
N LEU A 81 -13.81 -23.16 7.92
CA LEU A 81 -12.61 -22.32 7.92
C LEU A 81 -11.71 -22.74 9.07
N GLY A 82 -10.48 -23.17 8.77
CA GLY A 82 -9.49 -23.48 9.80
C GLY A 82 -8.97 -22.22 10.50
N LYS A 83 -8.34 -21.33 9.73
CA LYS A 83 -7.89 -20.01 10.18
C LYS A 83 -8.85 -18.95 9.65
N ALA A 84 -9.45 -18.17 10.54
CA ALA A 84 -10.49 -17.20 10.17
C ALA A 84 -9.87 -15.96 9.46
N PRO A 85 -10.34 -15.59 8.26
CA PRO A 85 -10.05 -14.30 7.62
C PRO A 85 -10.79 -13.16 8.34
N LEU A 86 -10.65 -11.91 7.85
CA LEU A 86 -11.46 -10.78 8.37
C LEU A 86 -12.91 -10.85 7.88
N LYS A 87 -13.07 -11.08 6.58
CA LYS A 87 -14.36 -11.10 5.89
C LYS A 87 -14.31 -12.12 4.76
N ILE A 88 -15.46 -12.66 4.40
CA ILE A 88 -15.62 -13.49 3.20
C ILE A 88 -16.76 -12.98 2.33
N ARG A 89 -16.64 -13.23 1.03
CA ARG A 89 -17.76 -13.22 0.07
C ARG A 89 -17.78 -14.57 -0.62
N ALA A 90 -18.80 -15.37 -0.36
CA ALA A 90 -18.97 -16.69 -0.96
C ALA A 90 -20.21 -16.71 -1.85
N GLU A 91 -20.07 -17.25 -3.06
CA GLU A 91 -21.17 -17.51 -3.97
C GLU A 91 -21.32 -19.03 -4.10
N PHE A 92 -22.52 -19.53 -3.84
CA PHE A 92 -22.88 -20.93 -3.97
C PHE A 92 -23.87 -21.07 -5.12
N SER A 93 -23.65 -22.01 -6.03
CA SER A 93 -24.50 -22.29 -7.18
C SER A 93 -24.74 -23.79 -7.38
N ILE A 94 -25.80 -24.12 -8.11
CA ILE A 94 -26.05 -25.47 -8.61
C ILE A 94 -25.61 -25.53 -10.07
N SER A 95 -24.64 -26.39 -10.37
CA SER A 95 -24.07 -26.52 -11.71
C SER A 95 -25.14 -26.89 -12.74
N GLY A 96 -25.09 -26.26 -13.91
CA GLY A 96 -26.07 -26.45 -14.99
C GLY A 96 -27.40 -25.72 -14.78
N THR A 97 -27.50 -24.81 -13.79
CA THR A 97 -28.69 -23.99 -13.54
C THR A 97 -28.30 -22.53 -13.26
N ASP A 98 -29.27 -21.61 -13.31
CA ASP A 98 -29.06 -20.20 -12.91
C ASP A 98 -29.20 -19.99 -11.39
N TYR A 99 -29.37 -21.06 -10.60
CA TYR A 99 -29.59 -20.98 -9.17
C TYR A 99 -28.30 -20.61 -8.44
N LYS A 100 -28.34 -19.51 -7.68
CA LYS A 100 -27.22 -19.08 -6.83
C LYS A 100 -27.66 -18.31 -5.59
N LYS A 101 -26.83 -18.37 -4.53
CA LYS A 101 -26.93 -17.52 -3.34
C LYS A 101 -25.56 -16.98 -2.96
N THR A 102 -25.51 -15.70 -2.60
CA THR A 102 -24.28 -15.04 -2.15
C THR A 102 -24.36 -14.78 -0.65
N LEU A 103 -23.30 -15.16 0.06
CA LEU A 103 -23.06 -14.89 1.47
C LEU A 103 -21.93 -13.84 1.60
N ILE A 104 -22.15 -12.82 2.42
CA ILE A 104 -21.11 -11.87 2.81
C ILE A 104 -21.06 -11.85 4.33
N GLU A 105 -19.96 -12.32 4.91
CA GLU A 105 -19.85 -12.51 6.36
C GLU A 105 -18.60 -11.88 6.95
N ASP A 106 -18.77 -11.27 8.13
CA ASP A 106 -17.67 -10.80 8.96
C ASP A 106 -17.22 -11.96 9.86
N CYS A 107 -16.06 -12.50 9.54
CA CYS A 107 -15.56 -13.71 10.16
C CYS A 107 -15.15 -13.52 11.64
N ARG A 108 -15.13 -12.27 12.13
CA ARG A 108 -14.87 -11.94 13.55
C ARG A 108 -16.07 -12.25 14.46
N LYS A 109 -17.28 -12.30 13.90
CA LYS A 109 -18.49 -12.69 14.65
C LYS A 109 -18.53 -14.21 14.81
N LYS A 110 -19.14 -14.77 15.85
CA LYS A 110 -19.37 -16.22 15.91
C LYS A 110 -20.61 -16.59 15.10
N GLY A 111 -20.57 -17.72 14.39
CA GLY A 111 -21.73 -18.25 13.67
C GLY A 111 -21.35 -19.10 12.47
N PRO A 112 -22.30 -19.90 11.94
CA PRO A 112 -22.09 -20.69 10.73
C PRO A 112 -21.87 -19.80 9.51
N ARG A 113 -21.12 -20.31 8.51
CA ARG A 113 -20.76 -19.58 7.29
C ARG A 113 -21.43 -20.20 6.07
N GLY A 114 -22.73 -20.03 5.96
CA GLY A 114 -23.50 -20.68 4.92
C GLY A 114 -25.00 -20.52 5.09
N PHE A 115 -25.75 -21.44 4.52
CA PHE A 115 -27.20 -21.43 4.50
C PHE A 115 -27.74 -22.77 5.01
N SER A 116 -28.45 -22.73 6.14
CA SER A 116 -29.22 -23.89 6.63
C SER A 116 -30.34 -24.28 5.66
N GLN A 117 -30.87 -23.32 4.90
CA GLN A 117 -31.84 -23.55 3.84
C GLN A 117 -31.26 -23.02 2.52
N PHE A 118 -30.25 -23.73 1.99
CA PHE A 118 -29.65 -23.36 0.72
C PHE A 118 -30.68 -23.55 -0.39
N ILE A 119 -31.17 -24.77 -0.62
CA ILE A 119 -32.20 -25.05 -1.60
C ILE A 119 -33.13 -26.16 -1.09
N ALA A 120 -34.43 -26.03 -1.33
CA ALA A 120 -35.38 -27.07 -0.98
C ALA A 120 -35.26 -28.26 -1.95
N HIS A 121 -35.51 -29.49 -1.49
CA HIS A 121 -35.35 -30.70 -2.31
C HIS A 121 -36.27 -30.71 -3.55
N ASP A 122 -37.50 -30.23 -3.39
CA ASP A 122 -38.47 -30.08 -4.48
C ASP A 122 -38.01 -29.03 -5.51
N GLN A 123 -37.49 -27.90 -5.04
CA GLN A 123 -36.94 -26.86 -5.88
C GLN A 123 -35.73 -27.36 -6.67
N LEU A 124 -34.80 -28.09 -6.03
CA LEU A 124 -33.63 -28.68 -6.68
C LEU A 124 -34.04 -29.60 -7.85
N ARG A 125 -35.09 -30.39 -7.65
CA ARG A 125 -35.67 -31.26 -8.70
C ARG A 125 -36.35 -30.42 -9.80
N HIS A 126 -37.10 -29.38 -9.44
CA HIS A 126 -37.82 -28.54 -10.40
C HIS A 126 -36.88 -27.75 -11.32
N ILE A 127 -35.78 -27.21 -10.79
CA ILE A 127 -34.82 -26.42 -11.59
C ILE A 127 -33.94 -27.29 -12.50
N GLY A 128 -34.13 -28.62 -12.50
CA GLY A 128 -33.28 -29.55 -13.26
C GLY A 128 -31.86 -29.66 -12.70
N GLY A 129 -31.67 -29.43 -11.40
CA GLY A 129 -30.35 -29.44 -10.76
C GLY A 129 -29.76 -30.84 -10.56
N ILE A 130 -30.55 -31.90 -10.79
CA ILE A 130 -30.11 -33.30 -10.71
C ILE A 130 -29.95 -33.85 -12.14
N ASN A 131 -28.72 -34.20 -12.48
CA ASN A 131 -28.32 -34.76 -13.76
C ASN A 131 -27.70 -36.14 -13.55
N ASN A 132 -28.24 -37.16 -14.23
CA ASN A 132 -27.79 -38.56 -14.11
C ASN A 132 -27.70 -39.08 -12.66
N GLY A 133 -28.61 -38.64 -11.79
CA GLY A 133 -28.64 -39.04 -10.38
C GLY A 133 -27.69 -38.26 -9.46
N TYR A 134 -26.97 -37.26 -9.97
CA TYR A 134 -26.08 -36.42 -9.18
C TYR A 134 -26.49 -34.95 -9.25
N PHE A 135 -26.18 -34.18 -8.21
CA PHE A 135 -26.17 -32.74 -8.27
C PHE A 135 -24.80 -32.21 -7.84
N VAL A 136 -24.41 -31.06 -8.38
CA VAL A 136 -23.09 -30.47 -8.15
C VAL A 136 -23.26 -29.09 -7.55
N ILE A 137 -22.66 -28.87 -6.38
CA ILE A 137 -22.59 -27.57 -5.73
C ILE A 137 -21.25 -26.95 -6.08
N GLU A 138 -21.28 -25.76 -6.68
CA GLU A 138 -20.10 -24.97 -6.95
C GLU A 138 -20.03 -23.84 -5.95
N CYS A 139 -18.83 -23.56 -5.43
CA CYS A 139 -18.61 -22.48 -4.49
C CYS A 139 -17.39 -21.67 -4.91
N ALA A 140 -17.59 -20.37 -5.16
CA ALA A 140 -16.53 -19.41 -5.38
C ALA A 140 -16.43 -18.49 -4.16
N VAL A 141 -15.24 -18.39 -3.56
CA VAL A 141 -15.03 -17.64 -2.32
C VAL A 141 -13.94 -16.60 -2.52
N SER A 142 -14.20 -15.39 -2.03
CA SER A 142 -13.22 -14.32 -1.86
C SER A 142 -12.92 -14.15 -0.37
N PHE A 143 -11.68 -14.40 0.03
CA PHE A 143 -11.17 -14.22 1.39
C PHE A 143 -10.53 -12.85 1.52
N TYR A 144 -11.07 -12.01 2.41
CA TYR A 144 -10.47 -10.72 2.75
C TYR A 144 -9.56 -10.90 3.94
N ILE A 145 -8.25 -10.86 3.70
CA ILE A 145 -7.23 -11.10 4.72
C ILE A 145 -6.46 -9.83 5.04
N THR A 146 -5.96 -9.78 6.27
CA THR A 146 -4.93 -8.83 6.68
C THR A 146 -3.57 -9.41 6.41
N ARG A 147 -2.80 -8.82 5.48
CA ARG A 147 -1.35 -9.01 5.49
C ARG A 147 -0.77 -8.03 6.49
N ALA A 148 -0.20 -8.56 7.58
CA ALA A 148 0.79 -7.84 8.36
C ALA A 148 2.04 -7.76 7.48
N ILE A 149 2.26 -6.61 6.84
CA ILE A 149 3.60 -6.28 6.38
C ILE A 149 4.32 -5.88 7.65
N GLU A 150 5.40 -6.59 8.00
CA GLU A 150 6.41 -6.02 8.88
C GLU A 150 6.97 -4.80 8.13
N THR A 151 6.32 -3.66 8.31
CA THR A 151 6.99 -2.39 8.06
C THR A 151 7.93 -2.23 9.21
N VAL A 152 9.19 -2.53 8.95
CA VAL A 152 10.26 -1.97 9.73
C VAL A 152 10.04 -0.46 9.69
N VAL A 153 9.60 0.11 10.82
CA VAL A 153 9.72 1.55 11.06
C VAL A 153 11.20 1.75 11.34
N ASP A 154 12.02 1.55 10.32
CA ASP A 154 13.40 1.96 10.36
C ASP A 154 13.36 3.47 10.20
N SER A 155 13.98 4.15 11.16
CA SER A 155 14.68 5.38 10.87
C SER A 155 15.42 5.20 9.54
N VAL A 156 14.99 5.91 8.50
CA VAL A 156 15.41 5.57 7.16
C VAL A 156 16.88 5.94 6.98
N LYS A 157 17.75 4.93 7.01
CA LYS A 157 19.08 5.04 6.42
C LYS A 157 18.93 5.16 4.92
N MET A 158 19.08 6.38 4.46
CA MET A 158 19.07 6.79 3.08
C MET A 158 20.32 6.17 2.41
N GLU A 159 20.24 4.93 1.90
CA GLU A 159 21.43 4.18 1.40
C GLU A 159 22.29 5.01 0.44
N ALA A 160 23.62 4.91 0.53
CA ALA A 160 24.55 5.69 -0.28
C ALA A 160 24.23 5.61 -1.79
N LEU A 161 24.49 6.71 -2.50
CA LEU A 161 24.32 6.84 -3.94
C LEU A 161 25.09 5.71 -4.69
N PRO A 162 24.61 5.20 -5.85
CA PRO A 162 25.24 4.06 -6.53
C PRO A 162 26.76 4.22 -6.74
N LYS A 163 27.45 3.07 -6.81
CA LYS A 163 28.93 2.90 -6.85
C LYS A 163 29.74 3.84 -7.76
N PRO A 164 29.25 4.42 -8.88
CA PRO A 164 30.01 5.43 -9.62
C PRO A 164 30.43 6.65 -8.77
N LEU A 165 29.72 6.96 -7.67
CA LEU A 165 30.11 8.02 -6.75
C LEU A 165 31.09 7.60 -5.67
N HIS A 166 31.26 6.30 -5.41
CA HIS A 166 32.32 5.81 -4.52
C HIS A 166 33.71 6.10 -5.10
N PHE A 167 33.85 6.14 -6.43
CA PHE A 167 35.07 6.61 -7.10
C PHE A 167 35.34 8.11 -6.85
N PHE A 168 34.29 8.92 -6.72
CA PHE A 168 34.39 10.34 -6.38
C PHE A 168 34.63 10.59 -4.89
N GLU A 169 34.05 9.78 -4.02
CA GLU A 169 34.33 9.76 -2.58
C GLU A 169 35.82 9.53 -2.31
N LEU A 170 36.46 8.61 -3.05
CA LEU A 170 37.90 8.39 -3.05
C LEU A 170 38.71 9.56 -3.61
N MET A 171 38.18 10.29 -4.61
CA MET A 171 38.85 11.46 -5.17
C MET A 171 38.83 12.65 -4.21
N VAL A 172 37.71 12.88 -3.51
CA VAL A 172 37.53 13.96 -2.53
C VAL A 172 38.25 13.65 -1.20
N LEU A 173 38.18 12.42 -0.70
CA LEU A 173 38.83 12.02 0.55
C LEU A 173 40.33 11.70 0.38
N GLY A 174 40.75 11.23 -0.79
CA GLY A 174 42.12 10.77 -1.02
C GLY A 174 43.13 11.86 -1.37
N THR A 175 42.68 13.08 -1.72
CA THR A 175 43.58 14.12 -2.27
C THR A 175 43.61 15.46 -1.53
N HIS A 176 42.89 15.64 -0.42
CA HIS A 176 42.83 16.95 0.26
C HIS A 176 42.52 18.09 -0.74
N ILE A 177 41.41 17.99 -1.46
CA ILE A 177 40.94 19.12 -2.27
C ILE A 177 40.38 20.15 -1.29
N GLU A 178 41.01 21.33 -1.22
CA GLU A 178 40.48 22.47 -0.47
C GLU A 178 39.14 22.91 -1.09
N SER A 179 38.14 23.21 -0.25
CA SER A 179 36.87 23.78 -0.71
C SER A 179 37.13 25.12 -1.42
N ASP A 180 36.45 25.36 -2.55
CA ASP A 180 36.57 26.59 -3.33
C ASP A 180 35.29 27.45 -3.29
N VAL A 181 34.31 27.02 -2.48
CA VAL A 181 33.08 27.76 -2.19
C VAL A 181 32.47 27.37 -0.84
N ASP A 182 32.01 28.39 -0.10
CA ASP A 182 31.15 28.25 1.06
C ASP A 182 29.69 28.52 0.68
N ILE A 183 28.80 27.55 0.91
CA ILE A 183 27.36 27.81 0.84
C ILE A 183 26.93 28.45 2.16
N VAL A 184 26.38 29.66 2.10
CA VAL A 184 25.98 30.44 3.27
C VAL A 184 24.46 30.37 3.46
N VAL A 185 24.01 29.86 4.61
CA VAL A 185 22.59 29.71 4.95
C VAL A 185 22.36 30.24 6.35
N GLY A 186 21.59 31.33 6.49
CA GLY A 186 21.31 31.91 7.81
C GLY A 186 22.53 32.37 8.61
N GLY A 187 23.68 32.61 7.94
CA GLY A 187 24.95 32.96 8.59
C GLY A 187 25.87 31.78 8.90
N GLU A 188 25.39 30.54 8.72
CA GLU A 188 26.20 29.32 8.81
C GLU A 188 26.78 28.94 7.45
N LYS A 189 27.91 28.22 7.45
CA LYS A 189 28.69 27.88 6.25
C LYS A 189 28.76 26.39 6.01
N ILE A 190 28.62 25.98 4.75
CA ILE A 190 28.80 24.62 4.28
C ILE A 190 29.87 24.61 3.20
N GLU A 191 31.03 24.04 3.52
CA GLU A 191 32.15 23.90 2.59
C GLU A 191 31.79 22.93 1.45
N ALA A 192 32.05 23.36 0.21
CA ALA A 192 31.76 22.60 -0.98
C ALA A 192 32.73 22.90 -2.14
N HIS A 193 32.49 22.25 -3.28
CA HIS A 193 33.30 22.35 -4.49
C HIS A 193 32.42 22.81 -5.65
N ARG A 194 32.75 23.95 -6.26
CA ARG A 194 32.02 24.53 -7.40
C ARG A 194 31.90 23.55 -8.55
N THR A 195 32.99 22.85 -8.86
CA THR A 195 33.05 21.88 -9.95
C THR A 195 32.02 20.75 -9.74
N PHE A 196 31.90 20.25 -8.51
CA PHE A 196 31.00 19.14 -8.21
C PHE A 196 29.54 19.58 -8.20
N LEU A 197 29.25 20.70 -7.54
CA LEU A 197 27.92 21.30 -7.54
C LEU A 197 27.48 21.68 -8.96
N GLY A 198 28.37 22.21 -9.79
CA GLY A 198 28.10 22.52 -11.19
C GLY A 198 27.88 21.27 -12.05
N LEU A 199 28.55 20.16 -11.77
CA LEU A 199 28.34 18.92 -12.51
C LEU A 199 26.92 18.34 -12.30
N ILE A 200 26.38 18.49 -11.08
CA ILE A 200 25.12 17.87 -10.66
C ILE A 200 23.92 18.82 -10.66
N SER A 201 24.16 20.13 -10.79
CA SER A 201 23.13 21.17 -10.84
C SER A 201 23.43 22.18 -11.94
N PRO A 202 22.56 22.28 -12.96
CA PRO A 202 22.64 23.34 -13.96
C PRO A 202 22.57 24.75 -13.35
N VAL A 203 21.87 24.93 -12.23
CA VAL A 203 21.72 26.20 -11.52
C VAL A 203 23.05 26.62 -10.89
N PHE A 204 23.72 25.71 -10.18
CA PHE A 204 25.06 25.97 -9.67
C PHE A 204 26.07 26.17 -10.80
N TYR A 205 26.00 25.36 -11.87
CA TYR A 205 26.87 25.52 -13.04
C TYR A 205 26.76 26.91 -13.66
N ALA A 206 25.53 27.38 -13.91
CA ALA A 206 25.29 28.70 -14.46
C ALA A 206 25.86 29.80 -13.55
N THR A 207 25.64 29.69 -12.24
CA THR A 207 26.17 30.67 -11.29
C THR A 207 27.70 30.71 -11.30
N PHE A 208 28.36 29.56 -11.18
CA PHE A 208 29.82 29.51 -11.05
C PHE A 208 30.57 29.76 -12.36
N LYS A 209 29.93 29.49 -13.51
CA LYS A 209 30.52 29.75 -14.83
C LYS A 209 30.61 31.25 -15.14
N HIS A 210 29.68 32.04 -14.64
CA HIS A 210 29.68 33.48 -14.85
C HIS A 210 30.52 34.18 -13.75
N ASN A 211 31.17 35.30 -14.07
CA ASN A 211 31.83 36.17 -13.09
C ASN A 211 30.78 36.92 -12.26
N THR A 212 29.89 36.18 -11.59
CA THR A 212 28.93 36.75 -10.65
C THR A 212 29.64 37.09 -9.34
N LYS A 213 29.00 37.89 -8.48
CA LYS A 213 29.59 38.29 -7.19
C LYS A 213 29.96 37.07 -6.35
N GLU A 214 29.14 36.03 -6.41
CA GLU A 214 29.28 34.75 -5.71
C GLU A 214 30.51 33.96 -6.22
N SER A 215 30.77 34.03 -7.53
CA SER A 215 31.98 33.43 -8.12
C SER A 215 33.25 34.12 -7.64
N ILE A 216 33.19 35.42 -7.35
CA ILE A 216 34.35 36.22 -6.93
C ILE A 216 34.57 36.17 -5.41
N SER A 217 33.49 36.13 -4.61
CA SER A 217 33.57 36.15 -3.14
C SER A 217 34.00 34.83 -2.51
N GLY A 218 33.80 33.70 -3.21
CA GLY A 218 33.95 32.38 -2.59
C GLY A 218 32.75 31.98 -1.73
N GLU A 219 31.68 32.78 -1.72
CA GLU A 219 30.48 32.53 -0.91
C GLU A 219 29.23 32.52 -1.79
N TYR A 220 28.38 31.52 -1.60
CA TYR A 220 27.10 31.37 -2.29
C TYR A 220 25.95 31.36 -1.28
N ALA A 221 25.18 32.44 -1.22
CA ALA A 221 24.09 32.59 -0.26
C ALA A 221 22.80 31.89 -0.70
N ILE A 222 22.17 31.14 0.21
CA ILE A 222 20.85 30.51 0.00
C ILE A 222 19.90 31.04 1.08
N PRO A 223 19.05 32.04 0.76
CA PRO A 223 18.18 32.66 1.76
C PRO A 223 16.87 31.90 1.99
N ASP A 224 16.44 31.09 1.02
CA ASP A 224 15.06 30.56 0.98
C ASP A 224 14.87 29.21 1.69
N PHE A 225 15.93 28.65 2.31
CA PHE A 225 15.90 27.33 2.94
C PHE A 225 16.64 27.34 4.27
N GLY A 226 16.24 26.44 5.18
CA GLY A 226 16.95 26.23 6.44
C GLY A 226 18.28 25.50 6.23
N PHE A 227 19.25 25.79 7.12
CA PHE A 227 20.60 25.21 7.07
C PHE A 227 20.57 23.68 7.02
N THR A 228 19.77 23.03 7.86
CA THR A 228 19.65 21.56 7.92
C THR A 228 19.23 20.95 6.59
N THR A 229 18.23 21.54 5.91
CA THR A 229 17.73 21.08 4.61
C THR A 229 18.82 21.15 3.56
N VAL A 230 19.50 22.30 3.47
CA VAL A 230 20.59 22.51 2.51
C VAL A 230 21.74 21.54 2.79
N LYS A 231 22.18 21.46 4.05
CA LYS A 231 23.29 20.59 4.45
C LYS A 231 23.04 19.13 4.10
N ARG A 232 21.84 18.61 4.38
CA ARG A 232 21.47 17.23 4.07
C ARG A 232 21.46 16.94 2.57
N VAL A 233 20.90 17.83 1.75
CA VAL A 233 20.92 17.63 0.29
C VAL A 233 22.34 17.69 -0.25
N ILE A 234 23.16 18.63 0.24
CA ILE A 234 24.57 18.71 -0.15
C ILE A 234 25.33 17.44 0.27
N ASP A 235 25.11 16.93 1.48
CA ASP A 235 25.71 15.67 1.93
C ASP A 235 25.29 14.48 1.04
N MET A 236 24.00 14.40 0.66
CA MET A 236 23.52 13.39 -0.29
C MET A 236 24.21 13.48 -1.65
N VAL A 237 24.45 14.70 -2.13
CA VAL A 237 25.19 14.97 -3.37
C VAL A 237 26.61 14.41 -3.28
N TYR A 238 27.28 14.58 -2.14
CA TYR A 238 28.60 14.00 -1.87
C TYR A 238 28.57 12.51 -1.51
N GLY A 239 27.41 11.85 -1.57
CA GLY A 239 27.26 10.44 -1.23
C GLY A 239 27.38 10.15 0.27
N ARG A 240 27.35 11.18 1.12
CA ARG A 240 27.40 11.03 2.58
C ARG A 240 26.05 10.56 3.09
N SER A 241 26.08 9.64 4.05
CA SER A 241 24.88 9.14 4.72
C SER A 241 24.24 10.27 5.54
N THR A 242 22.92 10.39 5.45
CA THR A 242 22.12 11.20 6.36
C THR A 242 21.51 10.25 7.39
N GLU A 243 22.10 10.16 8.59
CA GLU A 243 21.71 9.17 9.63
C GLU A 243 20.56 9.63 10.54
N ASP A 244 19.79 10.64 10.13
CA ASP A 244 18.79 11.27 10.99
C ASP A 244 17.37 10.71 10.76
N ASP A 245 16.55 10.78 11.81
CA ASP A 245 15.10 10.54 11.73
C ASP A 245 14.42 11.66 10.93
N LEU A 246 14.16 11.42 9.64
CA LEU A 246 13.51 12.38 8.74
C LEU A 246 11.99 12.21 8.74
N THR A 247 11.27 13.31 8.91
CA THR A 247 9.82 13.35 8.70
C THR A 247 9.49 13.58 7.23
N ALA A 248 8.23 13.33 6.84
CA ALA A 248 7.76 13.66 5.49
C ALA A 248 7.92 15.16 5.16
N SER A 249 7.81 16.04 6.16
CA SER A 249 8.02 17.49 5.98
C SER A 249 9.48 17.78 5.66
N ASP A 250 10.43 17.17 6.37
CA ASP A 250 11.86 17.34 6.10
C ASP A 250 12.20 16.88 4.68
N ILE A 251 11.66 15.74 4.26
CA ILE A 251 11.86 15.21 2.91
C ILE A 251 11.25 16.12 1.85
N ILE A 252 10.08 16.71 2.10
CA ILE A 252 9.45 17.69 1.21
C ILE A 252 10.32 18.94 1.07
N ASP A 253 10.86 19.46 2.17
CA ASP A 253 11.75 20.63 2.13
C ASP A 253 13.03 20.31 1.34
N MET A 254 13.60 19.13 1.55
CA MET A 254 14.77 18.66 0.82
C MET A 254 14.46 18.45 -0.67
N ALA A 255 13.30 17.88 -1.02
CA ALA A 255 12.87 17.66 -2.40
C ALA A 255 12.64 18.99 -3.10
N THR A 256 12.03 19.96 -2.42
CA THR A 256 11.78 21.32 -2.91
C THR A 256 13.09 22.06 -3.17
N PHE A 257 14.07 21.94 -2.27
CA PHE A 257 15.42 22.46 -2.48
C PHE A 257 16.08 21.81 -3.71
N ALA A 258 16.10 20.47 -3.77
CA ALA A 258 16.73 19.74 -4.85
C ALA A 258 16.09 20.08 -6.21
N ASP A 259 14.77 20.26 -6.26
CA ASP A 259 14.03 20.65 -7.46
C ASP A 259 14.36 22.08 -7.90
N LYS A 260 14.37 23.03 -6.96
CA LYS A 260 14.75 24.44 -7.25
C LYS A 260 16.15 24.55 -7.85
N TYR A 261 17.10 23.78 -7.31
CA TYR A 261 18.47 23.72 -7.82
C TYR A 261 18.66 22.70 -8.94
N GLN A 262 17.58 22.07 -9.44
CA GLN A 262 17.61 21.12 -10.55
C GLN A 262 18.58 19.94 -10.34
N ILE A 263 18.70 19.48 -9.09
CA ILE A 263 19.46 18.29 -8.71
C ILE A 263 18.54 17.08 -8.90
N ASN A 264 18.21 16.78 -10.17
CA ASN A 264 17.13 15.88 -10.55
C ASN A 264 17.24 14.48 -9.93
N ALA A 265 18.45 13.93 -9.82
CA ALA A 265 18.66 12.61 -9.22
C ALA A 265 18.29 12.57 -7.74
N VAL A 266 18.61 13.63 -6.99
CA VAL A 266 18.27 13.76 -5.56
C VAL A 266 16.79 14.05 -5.39
N SER A 267 16.23 14.99 -6.16
CA SER A 267 14.80 15.30 -6.14
C SER A 267 13.95 14.06 -6.42
N TYR A 268 14.26 13.31 -7.50
CA TYR A 268 13.58 12.06 -7.83
C TYR A 268 13.67 11.03 -6.71
N ARG A 269 14.84 10.90 -6.08
CA ARG A 269 15.04 9.94 -4.98
C ARG A 269 14.19 10.29 -3.77
N LEU A 270 14.12 11.56 -3.38
CA LEU A 270 13.30 12.04 -2.27
C LEU A 270 11.80 11.90 -2.57
N GLU A 271 11.37 12.22 -3.79
CA GLU A 271 9.99 12.02 -4.22
C GLU A 271 9.61 10.53 -4.26
N LYS A 272 10.52 9.66 -4.70
CA LYS A 272 10.32 8.21 -4.64
C LYS A 272 10.14 7.74 -3.20
N TRP A 273 10.96 8.24 -2.28
CA TRP A 273 10.79 7.95 -0.87
C TRP A 273 9.40 8.37 -0.37
N LEU A 274 8.93 9.57 -0.72
CA LEU A 274 7.58 10.04 -0.34
C LEU A 274 6.51 9.08 -0.86
N MET A 275 6.59 8.64 -2.12
CA MET A 275 5.64 7.70 -2.71
C MET A 275 5.61 6.35 -2.00
N ASP A 276 6.78 5.85 -1.58
CA ASP A 276 6.92 4.56 -0.92
C ASP A 276 6.47 4.59 0.56
N HIS A 277 6.38 5.79 1.17
CA HIS A 277 6.11 5.98 2.62
C HIS A 277 4.83 6.79 2.91
N ILE A 278 3.86 6.78 1.99
CA ILE A 278 2.55 7.40 2.22
C ILE A 278 1.78 6.58 3.26
N VAL A 279 1.40 7.23 4.36
CA VAL A 279 0.53 6.69 5.42
C VAL A 279 -0.55 7.71 5.78
N SER A 280 -1.55 7.31 6.56
CA SER A 280 -2.68 8.20 6.91
C SER A 280 -2.25 9.50 7.58
N ASP A 281 -1.19 9.46 8.39
CA ASP A 281 -0.74 10.59 9.21
C ASP A 281 0.00 11.65 8.38
N ASN A 282 0.75 11.23 7.36
CA ASN A 282 1.50 12.14 6.48
C ASN A 282 0.83 12.38 5.11
N PHE A 283 -0.27 11.65 4.81
CA PHE A 283 -0.98 11.73 3.54
C PHE A 283 -1.29 13.17 3.14
N CYS A 284 -1.82 13.96 4.09
CA CYS A 284 -2.28 15.31 3.80
C CYS A 284 -1.13 16.22 3.37
N THR A 285 0.00 16.12 4.08
CA THR A 285 1.22 16.88 3.77
C THR A 285 1.76 16.53 2.39
N ILE A 286 1.82 15.23 2.06
CA ILE A 286 2.35 14.77 0.75
C ILE A 286 1.38 15.10 -0.39
N ALA A 287 0.06 14.97 -0.17
CA ALA A 287 -0.95 15.37 -1.15
C ALA A 287 -0.89 16.87 -1.46
N GLN A 288 -0.75 17.71 -0.43
CA GLN A 288 -0.58 19.16 -0.59
C GLN A 288 0.70 19.51 -1.36
N TYR A 289 1.84 18.93 -0.97
CA TYR A 289 3.10 19.10 -1.69
C TYR A 289 2.95 18.71 -3.17
N SER A 290 2.45 17.51 -3.44
CA SER A 290 2.36 17.01 -4.80
C SER A 290 1.39 17.80 -5.68
N PHE A 291 0.31 18.33 -5.11
CA PHE A 291 -0.62 19.19 -5.84
C PHE A 291 -0.01 20.58 -6.11
N ASN A 292 0.51 21.24 -5.07
CA ASN A 292 1.01 22.62 -5.17
C ASN A 292 2.26 22.75 -6.06
N TYR A 293 3.10 21.72 -6.07
CA TYR A 293 4.31 21.66 -6.90
C TYR A 293 4.14 20.81 -8.17
N TYR A 294 2.90 20.45 -8.53
CA TYR A 294 2.55 19.71 -9.75
C TYR A 294 3.33 18.40 -9.94
N LYS A 295 3.61 17.69 -8.83
CA LYS A 295 4.33 16.40 -8.82
C LYS A 295 3.37 15.27 -9.16
N THR A 296 3.05 15.13 -10.45
CA THR A 296 2.04 14.20 -10.97
C THR A 296 2.20 12.77 -10.47
N LYS A 297 3.41 12.21 -10.48
CA LYS A 297 3.67 10.83 -9.99
C LYS A 297 3.42 10.68 -8.50
N VAL A 298 3.84 11.66 -7.70
CA VAL A 298 3.61 11.66 -6.25
C VAL A 298 2.12 11.82 -5.95
N PHE A 299 1.43 12.68 -6.69
CA PHE A 299 -0.01 12.87 -6.56
C PHE A 299 -0.78 11.59 -6.94
N GLU A 300 -0.37 10.90 -8.00
CA GLU A 300 -0.93 9.60 -8.39
C GLU A 300 -0.74 8.54 -7.29
N ALA A 301 0.45 8.49 -6.67
CA ALA A 301 0.71 7.62 -5.53
C ALA A 301 -0.21 7.95 -4.33
N CYS A 302 -0.41 9.24 -4.03
CA CYS A 302 -1.38 9.69 -3.04
C CYS A 302 -2.79 9.20 -3.38
N VAL A 303 -3.27 9.41 -4.61
CA VAL A 303 -4.61 8.96 -5.05
C VAL A 303 -4.75 7.45 -4.91
N ASN A 304 -3.74 6.68 -5.29
CA ASN A 304 -3.73 5.22 -5.14
C ASN A 304 -3.78 4.79 -3.66
N HIS A 305 -3.04 5.47 -2.79
CA HIS A 305 -3.10 5.22 -1.35
C HIS A 305 -4.47 5.60 -0.77
N TYR A 306 -5.04 6.71 -1.23
CA TYR A 306 -6.35 7.19 -0.80
C TYR A 306 -7.47 6.21 -1.19
N ARG A 307 -7.50 5.68 -2.43
CA ARG A 307 -8.48 4.66 -2.85
C ARG A 307 -8.56 3.49 -1.86
N LYS A 308 -7.40 3.01 -1.41
CA LYS A 308 -7.27 1.88 -0.48
C LYS A 308 -7.65 2.21 0.97
N ASN A 309 -7.50 3.47 1.38
CA ASN A 309 -7.59 3.90 2.78
C ASN A 309 -8.59 5.05 3.03
N HIS A 310 -9.49 5.32 2.08
CA HIS A 310 -10.31 6.54 2.04
C HIS A 310 -11.13 6.77 3.32
N PHE A 311 -11.70 5.72 3.94
CA PHE A 311 -12.43 5.87 5.21
C PHE A 311 -11.55 6.43 6.33
N LYS A 312 -10.35 5.86 6.51
CA LYS A 312 -9.42 6.29 7.56
C LYS A 312 -8.93 7.70 7.28
N ILE A 313 -8.48 7.98 6.05
CA ILE A 313 -7.91 9.28 5.68
C ILE A 313 -8.96 10.39 5.75
N SER A 314 -10.18 10.15 5.24
CA SER A 314 -11.26 11.15 5.26
C SER A 314 -11.75 11.50 6.67
N SER A 315 -11.48 10.63 7.64
CA SER A 315 -11.79 10.89 9.06
C SER A 315 -10.70 11.68 9.79
N THR A 316 -9.54 11.90 9.18
CA THR A 316 -8.45 12.66 9.81
C THR A 316 -8.76 14.15 9.81
N TYR A 317 -8.36 14.85 10.87
CA TYR A 317 -8.49 16.31 10.95
C TYR A 317 -7.75 17.01 9.81
N GLY A 318 -6.57 16.50 9.42
CA GLY A 318 -5.77 17.04 8.32
C GLY A 318 -6.49 17.01 6.97
N PHE A 319 -7.26 15.95 6.69
CA PHE A 319 -8.02 15.85 5.44
C PHE A 319 -9.24 16.77 5.47
N VAL A 320 -9.93 16.87 6.61
CA VAL A 320 -11.09 17.75 6.79
C VAL A 320 -10.71 19.23 6.64
N MET A 321 -9.51 19.61 7.07
CA MET A 321 -9.00 20.99 6.98
C MET A 321 -8.17 21.26 5.73
N MET A 322 -8.05 20.29 4.82
CA MET A 322 -7.30 20.45 3.58
C MET A 322 -8.02 21.40 2.62
N ASP A 323 -7.24 22.11 1.81
CA ASP A 323 -7.76 22.96 0.75
C ASP A 323 -8.76 22.19 -0.16
N ALA A 324 -9.89 22.82 -0.46
CA ALA A 324 -11.01 22.20 -1.15
C ALA A 324 -10.66 21.76 -2.58
N ASP A 325 -9.75 22.46 -3.25
CA ASP A 325 -9.32 22.10 -4.61
C ASP A 325 -8.52 20.80 -4.59
N ILE A 326 -7.67 20.63 -3.57
CA ILE A 326 -6.86 19.43 -3.37
C ILE A 326 -7.76 18.24 -3.03
N VAL A 327 -8.71 18.41 -2.10
CA VAL A 327 -9.69 17.38 -1.76
C VAL A 327 -10.50 16.98 -2.99
N THR A 328 -10.98 17.95 -3.76
CA THR A 328 -11.74 17.70 -5.00
C THR A 328 -10.90 16.94 -6.02
N ALA A 329 -9.63 17.33 -6.22
CA ALA A 329 -8.72 16.66 -7.13
C ALA A 329 -8.45 15.21 -6.72
N VAL A 330 -8.23 14.95 -5.42
CA VAL A 330 -8.04 13.61 -4.87
C VAL A 330 -9.29 12.76 -5.09
N LEU A 331 -10.48 13.26 -4.73
CA LEU A 331 -11.75 12.53 -4.87
C LEU A 331 -12.09 12.21 -6.32
N ARG A 332 -11.97 13.19 -7.22
CA ARG A 332 -12.19 13.00 -8.66
C ARG A 332 -11.22 11.98 -9.22
N SER A 333 -9.94 12.10 -8.91
CA SER A 333 -8.94 11.15 -9.39
C SER A 333 -9.18 9.75 -8.81
N ALA A 334 -9.59 9.65 -7.55
CA ALA A 334 -9.81 8.37 -6.88
C ALA A 334 -11.04 7.62 -7.40
N PHE A 335 -12.14 8.32 -7.70
CA PHE A 335 -13.46 7.71 -7.90
C PHE A 335 -14.20 8.13 -9.16
N ALA A 336 -13.61 8.94 -10.05
CA ALA A 336 -14.27 9.26 -11.31
C ALA A 336 -14.50 7.98 -12.13
N PRO A 337 -15.71 7.78 -12.69
CA PRO A 337 -15.93 6.73 -13.68
C PRO A 337 -15.07 7.03 -14.92
N GLU A 338 -14.48 6.00 -15.52
CA GLU A 338 -13.50 6.08 -16.63
C GLU A 338 -13.94 6.92 -17.85
N HIS A 339 -15.21 7.33 -17.94
CA HIS A 339 -15.75 8.16 -19.01
C HIS A 339 -15.70 9.69 -18.81
N ALA A 340 -15.16 10.20 -17.70
CA ALA A 340 -15.17 11.64 -17.41
C ALA A 340 -13.88 12.41 -17.79
N LEU A 341 -12.89 11.78 -18.42
CA LEU A 341 -11.62 12.42 -18.81
C LEU A 341 -11.47 12.55 -20.32
N MET A 342 -12.29 13.42 -20.92
CA MET A 342 -11.93 14.16 -22.13
C MET A 342 -12.51 15.57 -22.00
N PRO A 343 -11.72 16.59 -21.62
CA PRO A 343 -12.12 17.97 -21.86
C PRO A 343 -12.05 18.19 -23.37
N ASN A 344 -13.15 18.67 -23.94
CA ASN A 344 -13.26 19.12 -25.32
C ASN A 344 -12.05 19.98 -25.72
N ALA A 345 -11.27 19.49 -26.69
CA ALA A 345 -10.45 20.36 -27.52
C ALA A 345 -11.40 21.06 -28.51
N VAL A 346 -11.59 22.36 -28.32
CA VAL A 346 -11.93 23.32 -29.37
C VAL A 346 -10.91 24.44 -29.28
#